data_AF-A0A3N5VFH5-F1
#
_entry.id   AF-A0A3N5VFH5-F1
#
_cell.length_a   1.000
_cell.length_b   1.000
_cell.length_c   1.000
_cell.angle_alpha   90.00
_cell.angle_beta   90.00
_cell.angle_gamma   90.00
#
_symmetry.space_group_name_H-M   'P 1'
#
loop_
_entity.id
_entity.type
_entity.pdbx_description
1 polymer ?
#
loop_
_entity_poly.entity_id
_entity_poly.type
_entity_poly.pdbx_seq_one_letter_code
_entity_poly.pdbx_strand_id
1 'polypeptide(L)' 'MNIYLKHERHGTKVATMELEAEYDESHGWVRYNPEKPVSESAPVNELEVKRRGRPPKIAA' A
#
# COMPACT_ATOMS: atom_id res chain seq x y z
N MET A 1 -0.53 5.06 -23.00
CA MET A 1 -1.10 3.89 -22.29
C MET A 1 -0.49 3.91 -20.90
N ASN A 2 -1.29 3.80 -19.84
CA ASN A 2 -0.76 3.85 -18.48
C ASN A 2 -0.83 2.44 -17.89
N ILE A 3 0.34 1.87 -17.58
CA ILE A 3 0.47 0.55 -16.98
C ILE A 3 0.87 0.75 -15.53
N TYR A 4 0.09 0.20 -14.61
CA TYR A 4 0.35 0.35 -13.18
C TYR A 4 1.05 -0.91 -12.66
N LEU A 5 2.15 -0.69 -11.94
CA LEU A 5 3.05 -1.73 -11.46
C LEU A 5 3.23 -1.59 -9.95
N LYS A 6 3.31 -2.69 -9.22
CA LYS A 6 3.54 -2.73 -7.78
C LYS A 6 4.73 -3.64 -7.47
N HIS A 7 5.60 -3.21 -6.56
CA HIS A 7 6.74 -3.96 -6.06
C HIS A 7 6.72 -3.95 -4.54
N GLU A 8 6.91 -5.10 -3.89
CA GLU A 8 6.78 -5.26 -2.44
C GLU A 8 7.69 -4.32 -1.64
N ARG A 9 8.93 -4.12 -2.13
CA ARG A 9 9.92 -3.25 -1.51
C ARG A 9 9.84 -1.76 -1.90
N HIS A 10 9.37 -1.45 -3.11
CA HIS A 10 9.55 -0.12 -3.72
C HIS A 10 8.23 0.66 -3.87
N GLY A 11 7.08 0.02 -3.69
CA GLY A 11 5.77 0.66 -3.77
C GLY A 11 5.13 0.52 -5.14
N THR A 12 4.54 1.59 -5.67
CA THR A 12 3.83 1.59 -6.96
C THR A 12 4.53 2.48 -7.98
N LYS A 13 4.49 2.07 -9.25
CA LYS A 13 5.07 2.75 -10.41
C LYS A 13 4.05 2.80 -11.54
N VAL A 14 4.13 3.83 -12.39
CA VAL A 14 3.34 3.94 -13.62
C VAL A 14 4.29 3.95 -14.81
N ALA A 15 4.18 2.94 -15.67
CA ALA A 15 4.89 2.87 -16.94
C ALA A 15 4.02 3.43 -18.07
N THR A 16 4.64 4.05 -19.07
CA THR A 16 3.93 4.66 -20.21
C THR A 16 4.01 3.83 -21.50
N MET A 17 4.87 2.81 -21.51
CA MET A 17 5.13 1.92 -22.64
C MET A 17 5.26 0.45 -22.19
N GLU A 18 4.94 -0.48 -23.09
CA GLU A 18 4.99 -1.93 -22.81
C GLU A 18 6.41 -2.44 -22.52
N LEU A 19 7.40 -1.93 -23.27
CA LEU A 19 8.80 -2.30 -23.09
C LEU A 19 9.33 -1.99 -21.68
N GLU A 20 8.88 -0.88 -21.10
CA GLU A 20 9.24 -0.50 -19.73
C GLU A 20 8.59 -1.44 -18.72
N ALA A 21 7.31 -1.80 -18.94
CA ALA A 21 6.59 -2.72 -18.09
C ALA A 21 7.19 -4.14 -18.11
N GLU A 22 7.59 -4.67 -19.27
CA GLU A 22 8.28 -5.97 -19.38
C GLU A 22 9.62 -5.97 -18.64
N TYR A 23 10.39 -4.88 -18.78
CA TYR A 23 11.64 -4.75 -18.05
C TYR A 23 11.40 -4.73 -16.54
N ASP A 24 10.46 -3.92 -16.06
CA ASP A 24 10.10 -3.87 -14.65
C ASP A 24 9.60 -5.23 -14.14
N GLU A 25 8.82 -5.98 -14.93
CA GLU A 25 8.36 -7.33 -14.57
C GLU A 25 9.51 -8.31 -14.36
N SER A 26 10.55 -8.22 -15.18
CA SER A 26 11.77 -9.02 -14.98
C SER A 26 12.54 -8.64 -13.70
N HIS A 27 12.27 -7.46 -13.13
CA HIS A 27 12.84 -6.97 -11.87
C HIS A 27 11.86 -7.10 -10.69
N GLY A 28 10.83 -7.94 -10.81
CA GLY A 28 9.91 -8.25 -9.71
C GLY A 28 8.79 -7.24 -9.51
N TRP A 29 8.55 -6.35 -10.47
CA TRP A 29 7.34 -5.54 -10.50
C TRP A 29 6.16 -6.37 -11.01
N VAL A 30 4.97 -6.12 -10.48
CA VAL A 30 3.74 -6.85 -10.85
C VAL A 30 2.70 -5.86 -11.34
N ARG A 31 2.12 -6.12 -12.51
CA ARG A 31 0.99 -5.33 -13.02
C ARG A 31 -0.23 -5.44 -12.11
N TYR A 32 -0.79 -4.29 -11.75
CA TYR A 32 -2.05 -4.21 -11.01
C TYR A 32 -3.00 -3.23 -11.69
N ASN A 33 -4.30 -3.38 -11.43
CA ASN A 33 -5.30 -2.42 -11.90
C ASN A 33 -5.75 -1.55 -10.71
N PRO A 34 -5.48 -0.24 -10.69
CA PRO A 34 -5.89 0.65 -9.59
C PRO A 34 -7.41 0.86 -9.52
N GLU A 35 -8.13 0.70 -10.63
CA GLU A 35 -9.59 0.87 -10.65
C GLU A 35 -10.32 -0.38 -10.15
N LYS A 36 -9.66 -1.54 -10.18
CA LYS A 36 -10.23 -2.75 -9.60
C LYS A 36 -10.07 -2.63 -8.09
N PRO A 37 -11.17 -2.60 -7.31
CA PRO A 37 -11.05 -2.59 -5.86
C PRO A 37 -10.34 -3.89 -5.47
N VAL A 38 -9.11 -3.78 -4.97
CA VAL A 38 -8.42 -4.88 -4.33
C VAL A 38 -9.22 -5.21 -3.07
N SER A 39 -10.21 -6.08 -3.23
CA SER A 39 -10.70 -6.92 -2.16
C SER A 39 -9.49 -7.63 -1.57
N GLU A 40 -9.31 -7.56 -0.25
CA GLU A 40 -8.27 -8.26 0.53
C GLU A 40 -6.91 -7.57 0.67
N SER A 41 -6.85 -6.57 1.55
CA SER A 41 -5.96 -6.67 2.71
C SER A 41 -6.44 -5.63 3.71
N ALA A 42 -6.96 -6.09 4.85
CA ALA A 42 -7.28 -5.20 5.95
C ALA A 42 -6.05 -4.33 6.26
N PRO A 43 -6.21 -3.04 6.59
CA PRO A 43 -5.08 -2.25 7.05
C PRO A 43 -4.48 -2.92 8.29
N VAL A 44 -3.32 -3.58 8.13
CA VAL A 44 -2.49 -4.13 9.21
C VAL A 44 -1.80 -2.96 9.91
N ASN A 45 -2.58 -2.01 10.40
CA ASN A 45 -2.08 -0.98 11.29
C ASN A 45 -2.67 -1.27 12.67
N GLU A 46 -2.08 -2.26 13.34
CA GLU A 46 -2.37 -2.65 14.72
C GLU A 46 -1.79 -1.67 15.74
N LEU A 47 -1.27 -0.51 15.32
CA LEU A 47 -0.79 0.52 16.24
C LEU A 47 -1.98 1.09 17.02
N GLU A 48 -2.27 0.47 18.17
CA GLU A 48 -3.20 1.00 19.15
C GLU A 48 -2.81 2.43 19.50
N VAL A 49 -3.65 3.38 19.08
CA VAL A 49 -3.50 4.78 19.48
C VAL A 49 -3.75 4.84 20.98
N LYS A 50 -2.68 4.72 21.77
CA LYS A 50 -2.72 4.85 23.22
C LYS A 50 -3.21 6.26 23.52
N ARG A 51 -4.50 6.38 23.85
CA ARG A 51 -5.15 7.67 24.14
C ARG A 51 -4.41 8.30 25.31
N ARG A 52 -3.58 9.31 25.03
CA ARG A 52 -2.97 10.16 26.06
C ARG A 52 -4.05 11.11 26.59
N GLY A 53 -4.94 10.57 27.43
CA GLY A 53 -6.01 11.29 28.09
C GLY A 53 -5.76 11.47 29.59
N ARG A 54 -6.44 12.46 30.19
CA ARG A 54 -6.33 12.84 31.60
C ARG A 54 -6.51 11.63 32.53
N PRO A 55 -5.67 11.46 33.57
CA PRO A 55 -5.84 10.38 34.54
C PRO A 55 -7.21 10.52 35.26
N PRO A 56 -7.86 9.40 35.61
CA PRO A 56 -9.13 9.43 36.33
C PRO A 56 -8.95 10.09 37.69
N LYS A 57 -9.88 10.99 38.06
CA LYS A 57 -9.95 11.53 39.43
C LYS A 57 -10.30 10.38 40.36
N ILE A 58 -9.32 9.90 41.11
CA ILE A 58 -9.58 9.04 42.26
C ILE A 58 -10.28 9.93 43.28
N ALA A 59 -11.57 9.66 43.54
CA ALA A 59 -12.28 10.27 44.66
C ALA A 59 -11.79 9.59 45.94
N ALA A 60 -11.21 10.39 46.85
CA ALA A 60 -10.87 10.00 48.20
C ALA A 60 -12.07 10.26 49.14
#